data_AF-A0A9E3U430-F1
#
_entry.id   AF-A0A9E3U430-F1
#
_cell.length_a   1.000
_cell.length_b   1.000
_cell.length_c   1.000
_cell.angle_alpha   90.00
_cell.angle_beta   90.00
_cell.angle_gamma   90.00
#
_symmetry.space_group_name_H-M   'P 1'
#
loop_
_entity.id
_entity.type
_entity.pdbx_description
1 polymer ?
#
loop_
_entity_poly.entity_id
_entity_poly.type
_entity_poly.pdbx_seq_one_letter_code
_entity_poly.pdbx_strand_id
1 'polypeptide(L)'
;MTSRNAAGFVVALAAAGLTSAACAKPTRHTSKVEIRQTELFGDESATPKLMDLDLLFVECPGAQRKIVRGDEKFASCAKKYKAGDTLTAEIQLTWRADRGSYRGDVVKVGDCERKIDPRDDASYDIVQTCTDVVVNGVVTGVRCDRGRTPDLVAKCPWFRRK
;
A
#
# COMPACT_ATOMS: atom_id res chain seq x y z
N MET A 1 72.49 29.79 9.15
CA MET A 1 72.99 28.74 10.07
C MET A 1 71.81 28.19 10.87
N THR A 2 71.67 26.85 10.86
CA THR A 2 70.89 25.96 11.77
C THR A 2 69.38 26.22 11.91
N SER A 3 68.50 25.46 11.25
CA SER A 3 68.06 24.07 11.56
C SER A 3 67.36 23.91 12.91
N ARG A 4 66.06 23.59 12.88
CA ARG A 4 65.48 22.44 13.60
C ARG A 4 64.03 22.16 13.18
N ASN A 5 63.85 20.94 12.69
CA ASN A 5 62.59 20.24 12.43
C ASN A 5 61.80 19.98 13.73
N ALA A 6 60.46 19.87 13.64
CA ALA A 6 59.71 18.65 13.99
C ALA A 6 58.19 18.89 14.09
N ALA A 7 57.46 17.84 13.70
CA ALA A 7 56.06 17.51 14.00
C ALA A 7 55.01 18.45 13.37
N GLY A 8 54.28 18.04 12.33
CA GLY A 8 53.62 16.74 12.20
C GLY A 8 52.23 16.81 12.83
N PHE A 9 51.26 17.38 12.13
CA PHE A 9 49.84 17.17 12.40
C PHE A 9 49.10 17.07 11.07
N VAL A 10 49.00 15.85 10.57
CA VAL A 10 48.07 15.47 9.52
C VAL A 10 46.70 15.37 10.19
N VAL A 11 45.88 16.41 10.09
CA VAL A 11 44.45 16.32 10.42
C VAL A 11 43.76 15.78 9.17
N ALA A 12 43.69 14.45 9.09
CA ALA A 12 42.81 13.76 8.18
C ALA A 12 41.36 14.10 8.58
N LEU A 13 40.70 14.95 7.78
CA LEU A 13 39.24 15.11 7.82
C LEU A 13 38.63 13.81 7.29
N ALA A 14 38.49 12.83 8.19
CA ALA A 14 37.73 11.62 7.93
C ALA A 14 36.25 11.99 7.81
N ALA A 15 35.68 11.64 6.66
CA ALA A 15 34.29 11.79 6.30
C ALA A 15 33.37 11.23 7.40
N ALA A 16 32.67 12.12 8.09
CA ALA A 16 31.63 11.78 9.05
C ALA A 16 30.26 11.99 8.40
N GLY A 17 29.53 10.89 8.18
CA GLY A 17 28.08 10.91 8.31
C GLY A 17 27.27 11.10 7.02
N LEU A 18 27.57 10.36 5.95
CA LEU A 18 26.47 9.83 5.13
C LEU A 18 25.71 8.85 6.03
N THR A 19 24.81 9.38 6.84
CA THR A 19 23.78 8.58 7.49
C THR A 19 23.04 7.91 6.35
N SER A 20 23.23 6.60 6.28
CA SER A 20 22.49 5.72 5.41
C SER A 20 21.01 6.06 5.58
N ALA A 21 20.45 6.70 4.57
CA ALA A 21 19.05 6.55 4.25
C ALA A 21 18.87 5.05 4.09
N ALA A 22 18.53 4.37 5.19
CA ALA A 22 18.11 2.99 5.18
C ALA A 22 16.85 2.99 4.32
N CYS A 23 17.03 2.75 3.02
CA CYS A 23 15.96 2.40 2.11
C CYS A 23 15.31 1.17 2.74
N ALA A 24 14.24 1.38 3.51
CA ALA A 24 13.47 0.32 4.12
C ALA A 24 13.03 -0.58 2.97
N LYS A 25 13.58 -1.80 2.91
CA LYS A 25 13.26 -2.76 1.85
C LYS A 25 11.74 -2.97 1.87
N PRO A 26 11.09 -2.99 0.70
CA PRO A 26 9.65 -3.22 0.65
C PRO A 26 9.32 -4.57 1.30
N THR A 27 8.47 -4.58 2.32
CA THR A 27 7.99 -5.82 2.95
C THR A 27 6.74 -6.31 2.25
N ARG A 28 6.71 -7.61 1.94
CA ARG A 28 5.59 -8.27 1.31
C ARG A 28 4.79 -9.04 2.35
N HIS A 29 3.48 -8.88 2.31
CA HIS A 29 2.54 -9.53 3.21
C HIS A 29 1.44 -10.19 2.40
N THR A 30 0.99 -11.35 2.84
CA THR A 30 -0.10 -12.08 2.23
C THR A 30 -1.37 -11.87 3.04
N SER A 31 -2.48 -11.66 2.36
CA SER A 31 -3.82 -11.56 2.98
C SER A 31 -4.86 -12.18 2.06
N LYS A 32 -6.05 -12.47 2.58
CA LYS A 32 -7.20 -12.87 1.77
C LYS A 32 -8.09 -11.68 1.44
N VAL A 33 -8.59 -11.67 0.21
CA VAL A 33 -9.54 -10.68 -0.30
C VAL A 33 -10.72 -11.37 -0.98
N GLU A 34 -11.89 -10.79 -0.86
CA GLU A 34 -13.07 -11.10 -1.66
C GLU A 34 -13.18 -10.07 -2.79
N ILE A 35 -13.41 -10.52 -4.02
CA ILE A 35 -13.72 -9.63 -5.13
C ILE A 35 -15.18 -9.19 -5.00
N ARG A 36 -15.40 -7.89 -4.87
CA ARG A 36 -16.74 -7.29 -4.80
C ARG A 36 -17.27 -6.95 -6.19
N GLN A 37 -16.38 -6.48 -7.06
CA GLN A 37 -16.71 -6.08 -8.42
C GLN A 37 -15.49 -6.22 -9.32
N THR A 38 -15.75 -6.49 -10.59
CA THR A 38 -14.75 -6.45 -11.66
C THR A 38 -15.23 -5.50 -12.74
N GLU A 39 -14.31 -4.75 -13.33
CA GLU A 39 -14.59 -3.87 -14.47
C GLU A 39 -13.45 -3.99 -15.47
N LEU A 40 -13.78 -4.21 -16.75
CA LEU A 40 -12.81 -4.31 -17.83
C LEU A 40 -12.94 -3.08 -18.72
N PHE A 41 -11.82 -2.49 -19.09
CA PHE A 41 -11.78 -1.35 -20.00
C PHE A 41 -10.95 -1.68 -21.24
N GLY A 42 -11.40 -1.21 -22.40
CA GLY A 42 -10.78 -1.46 -23.70
C GLY A 42 -11.81 -1.44 -24.81
N ASP A 43 -11.34 -1.47 -26.05
CA ASP A 43 -12.21 -1.61 -27.22
C ASP A 43 -12.84 -3.01 -27.22
N GLU A 44 -14.03 -3.17 -27.82
CA GLU A 44 -14.83 -4.41 -27.89
C GLU A 44 -14.10 -5.65 -28.47
N SER A 45 -12.84 -5.51 -28.86
CA SER A 45 -11.93 -6.62 -29.11
C SER A 45 -11.74 -7.48 -27.85
N ALA A 46 -11.61 -8.80 -28.05
CA ALA A 46 -11.53 -9.81 -26.99
C ALA A 46 -10.38 -9.67 -25.97
N THR A 47 -9.53 -8.64 -26.09
CA THR A 47 -8.37 -8.40 -25.23
C THR A 47 -8.57 -7.12 -24.40
N PRO A 48 -8.82 -7.21 -23.08
CA PRO A 48 -9.01 -6.04 -22.23
C PRO A 48 -7.70 -5.27 -22.04
N LYS A 49 -7.75 -3.95 -22.18
CA LYS A 49 -6.58 -3.05 -22.03
C LYS A 49 -6.29 -2.72 -20.57
N LEU A 50 -7.33 -2.65 -19.73
CA LEU A 50 -7.23 -2.40 -18.29
C LEU A 50 -8.29 -3.21 -17.55
N MET A 51 -8.05 -3.44 -16.26
CA MET A 51 -9.04 -4.04 -15.37
C MET A 51 -9.01 -3.39 -14.00
N ASP A 52 -10.17 -3.10 -13.46
CA ASP A 52 -10.34 -2.75 -12.05
C ASP A 52 -10.91 -3.95 -11.29
N LEU A 53 -10.29 -4.22 -10.14
CA LEU A 53 -10.82 -5.12 -9.13
C LEU A 53 -11.15 -4.34 -7.88
N ASP A 54 -12.39 -4.42 -7.45
CA ASP A 54 -12.82 -3.95 -6.14
C ASP A 54 -12.65 -5.07 -5.12
N LEU A 55 -11.69 -4.90 -4.21
CA LEU A 55 -11.27 -5.92 -3.24
C LEU A 55 -11.75 -5.54 -1.85
N LEU A 56 -12.35 -6.50 -1.15
CA LEU A 56 -12.64 -6.43 0.28
C LEU A 56 -11.70 -7.35 1.04
N PHE A 57 -10.88 -6.82 1.95
CA PHE A 57 -10.03 -7.66 2.79
C PHE A 57 -10.87 -8.45 3.81
N VAL A 58 -10.75 -9.78 3.81
CA VAL A 58 -11.51 -10.68 4.70
C VAL A 58 -10.75 -11.07 5.96
N GLU A 59 -9.42 -10.99 5.95
CA GLU A 59 -8.57 -11.26 7.12
C GLU A 59 -7.99 -9.97 7.70
N CYS A 60 -6.80 -9.57 7.26
CA CYS A 60 -6.15 -8.32 7.65
C CYS A 60 -5.95 -7.42 6.43
N PRO A 61 -6.29 -6.11 6.48
CA PRO A 61 -6.81 -5.37 7.63
C PRO A 61 -8.27 -5.67 8.01
N GLY A 62 -9.04 -6.38 7.19
CA GLY A 62 -10.42 -6.72 7.53
C GLY A 62 -11.36 -5.53 7.32
N ALA A 63 -12.39 -5.72 6.51
CA ALA A 63 -13.37 -4.70 6.11
C ALA A 63 -12.80 -3.46 5.39
N GLN A 64 -11.49 -3.43 5.07
CA GLN A 64 -10.94 -2.43 4.15
C GLN A 64 -11.33 -2.77 2.72
N ARG A 65 -11.82 -1.76 2.00
CA ARG A 65 -12.10 -1.85 0.57
C ARG A 65 -10.97 -1.18 -0.21
N LYS A 66 -10.50 -1.81 -1.27
CA LYS A 66 -9.44 -1.30 -2.13
C LYS A 66 -9.77 -1.56 -3.59
N ILE A 67 -9.73 -0.50 -4.39
CA ILE A 67 -9.83 -0.64 -5.84
C ILE A 67 -8.41 -0.75 -6.40
N VAL A 68 -8.19 -1.81 -7.15
CA VAL A 68 -6.90 -2.13 -7.77
C VAL A 68 -7.07 -2.09 -9.27
N ARG A 69 -6.42 -1.11 -9.91
CA ARG A 69 -6.30 -1.04 -11.35
C ARG A 69 -5.06 -1.78 -11.83
N GLY A 70 -5.24 -2.64 -12.82
CA GLY A 70 -4.18 -3.35 -13.50
C GLY A 70 -4.08 -3.01 -14.98
N ASP A 71 -2.90 -3.21 -15.54
CA ASP A 71 -2.61 -3.07 -16.96
C ASP A 71 -3.15 -4.26 -17.79
N GLU A 72 -2.93 -4.23 -19.10
CA GLU A 72 -3.37 -5.27 -20.05
C GLU A 72 -2.92 -6.69 -19.64
N LYS A 73 -1.69 -6.83 -19.12
CA LYS A 73 -1.15 -8.12 -18.68
C LYS A 73 -1.93 -8.63 -17.48
N PHE A 74 -2.18 -7.77 -16.50
CA PHE A 74 -2.99 -8.11 -15.34
C PHE A 74 -4.44 -8.43 -15.76
N ALA A 75 -5.05 -7.58 -16.59
CA ALA A 75 -6.42 -7.74 -17.07
C ALA A 75 -6.63 -9.08 -17.81
N SER A 76 -5.69 -9.43 -18.68
CA SER A 76 -5.71 -10.69 -19.43
C SER A 76 -5.64 -11.93 -18.52
N CYS A 77 -4.91 -11.84 -17.40
CA CYS A 77 -4.82 -12.90 -16.40
C CYS A 77 -6.05 -12.94 -15.48
N ALA A 78 -6.45 -11.78 -14.97
CA ALA A 78 -7.44 -11.63 -13.90
C ALA A 78 -8.89 -11.69 -14.41
N LYS A 79 -9.15 -11.62 -15.72
CA LYS A 79 -10.49 -11.77 -16.31
C LYS A 79 -11.24 -13.06 -15.93
N LYS A 80 -10.52 -14.08 -15.47
CA LYS A 80 -11.10 -15.33 -14.97
C LYS A 80 -11.76 -15.20 -13.59
N TYR A 81 -11.43 -14.14 -12.87
CA TYR A 81 -11.97 -13.86 -11.55
C TYR A 81 -13.28 -13.08 -11.64
N LYS A 82 -14.19 -13.37 -10.72
CA LYS A 82 -15.53 -12.78 -10.67
C LYS A 82 -15.88 -12.33 -9.25
N ALA A 83 -16.91 -11.49 -9.15
CA ALA A 83 -17.46 -11.10 -7.87
C ALA A 83 -17.84 -12.33 -7.02
N GLY A 84 -17.51 -12.29 -5.73
CA GLY A 84 -17.66 -13.38 -4.77
C GLY A 84 -16.44 -14.30 -4.65
N ASP A 85 -15.48 -14.27 -5.58
CA ASP A 85 -14.27 -15.09 -5.47
C ASP A 85 -13.42 -14.61 -4.28
N THR A 86 -13.02 -15.55 -3.41
CA THR A 86 -12.05 -15.29 -2.34
C THR A 86 -10.67 -15.74 -2.79
N LEU A 87 -9.73 -14.81 -2.85
CA LEU A 87 -8.38 -15.02 -3.37
C LEU A 87 -7.33 -14.54 -2.37
N THR A 88 -6.12 -15.08 -2.54
CA THR A 88 -4.94 -14.58 -1.86
C THR A 88 -4.44 -13.33 -2.57
N ALA A 89 -4.21 -12.24 -1.84
CA ALA A 89 -3.55 -11.04 -2.32
C ALA A 89 -2.19 -10.85 -1.64
N GLU A 90 -1.21 -10.40 -2.40
CA GLU A 90 0.09 -10.00 -1.88
C GLU A 90 0.17 -8.47 -1.86
N ILE A 91 0.53 -7.93 -0.70
CA ILE A 91 0.61 -6.50 -0.42
C ILE A 91 2.07 -6.14 -0.18
N GLN A 92 2.59 -5.21 -0.96
CA GLN A 92 3.91 -4.63 -0.76
C GLN A 92 3.78 -3.30 -0.01
N LEU A 93 4.42 -3.20 1.15
CA LEU A 93 4.52 -1.96 1.91
C LEU A 93 5.74 -1.17 1.45
N THR A 94 5.51 0.07 1.03
CA THR A 94 6.55 1.01 0.62
C THR A 94 6.49 2.26 1.48
N TRP A 95 7.62 2.66 2.06
CA TRP A 95 7.71 3.89 2.85
C TRP A 95 7.67 5.12 1.95
N ARG A 96 6.77 6.06 2.23
CA ARG A 96 6.64 7.35 1.55
C ARG A 96 7.18 8.43 2.46
N ALA A 97 8.46 8.78 2.28
CA ALA A 97 9.16 9.74 3.15
C ALA A 97 8.48 11.12 3.15
N ASP A 98 7.90 11.53 2.02
CA ASP A 98 7.13 12.77 1.84
C ASP A 98 5.85 12.84 2.67
N ARG A 99 5.25 11.68 2.98
CA ARG A 99 3.99 11.58 3.75
C ARG A 99 4.18 10.99 5.15
N GLY A 100 5.42 10.71 5.55
CA GLY A 100 5.74 10.05 6.82
C GLY A 100 4.93 8.77 7.09
N SER A 101 4.59 8.00 6.05
CA SER A 101 3.71 6.84 6.19
C SER A 101 3.99 5.73 5.17
N TYR A 102 3.59 4.50 5.52
CA TYR A 102 3.63 3.36 4.60
C TYR A 102 2.40 3.36 3.67
N ARG A 103 2.66 3.20 2.37
CA ARG A 103 1.66 2.86 1.35
C ARG A 103 1.68 1.35 1.15
N GLY A 104 0.52 0.71 1.14
CA GLY A 104 0.39 -0.71 0.83
C GLY A 104 -0.17 -0.89 -0.57
N ASP A 105 0.62 -1.42 -1.48
CA ASP A 105 0.21 -1.68 -2.86
C ASP A 105 -0.04 -3.17 -3.05
N VAL A 106 -1.18 -3.55 -3.61
CA VAL A 106 -1.44 -4.95 -3.97
C VAL A 106 -0.57 -5.26 -5.19
N VAL A 107 0.33 -6.22 -5.10
CA VAL A 107 1.25 -6.63 -6.19
C VAL A 107 0.80 -7.91 -6.88
N LYS A 108 -0.11 -8.66 -6.26
CA LYS A 108 -0.60 -9.93 -6.79
C LYS A 108 -2.01 -10.21 -6.26
N VAL A 109 -2.86 -10.78 -7.11
CA VAL A 109 -4.17 -11.32 -6.74
C VAL A 109 -4.33 -12.71 -7.36
N GLY A 110 -4.50 -13.73 -6.51
CA GLY A 110 -4.43 -15.13 -6.91
C GLY A 110 -3.06 -15.46 -7.52
N ASP A 111 -3.06 -15.90 -8.77
CA ASP A 111 -1.84 -16.12 -9.57
C ASP A 111 -1.46 -14.94 -10.48
N CYS A 112 -2.24 -13.85 -10.49
CA CYS A 112 -2.04 -12.72 -11.39
C CYS A 112 -1.17 -11.63 -10.77
N GLU A 113 0.02 -11.43 -11.33
CA GLU A 113 0.92 -10.35 -10.93
C GLU A 113 0.47 -9.01 -11.50
N ARG A 114 0.50 -7.98 -10.65
CA ARG A 114 0.22 -6.60 -11.01
C ARG A 114 1.49 -5.78 -10.99
N LYS A 115 1.76 -5.09 -12.10
CA LYS A 115 2.79 -4.06 -12.14
C LYS A 115 2.31 -2.84 -11.36
N ILE A 116 3.07 -2.40 -10.36
CA ILE A 116 2.80 -1.13 -9.69
C ILE A 116 3.32 -0.01 -10.60
N ASP A 117 2.43 0.89 -11.02
CA ASP A 117 2.83 2.18 -11.54
C ASP A 117 2.89 3.20 -10.37
N PRO A 118 4.06 3.74 -10.02
CA PRO A 118 4.19 4.72 -8.95
C PRO A 118 3.48 6.06 -9.22
N ARG A 119 3.06 6.31 -10.47
CA ARG A 119 2.26 7.46 -10.90
C ARG A 119 0.77 7.14 -11.03
N ASP A 120 0.35 5.93 -10.67
CA ASP A 120 -1.06 5.53 -10.72
C ASP A 120 -1.85 6.23 -9.61
N ASP A 121 -2.59 7.26 -10.01
CA ASP A 121 -3.55 8.00 -9.18
C ASP A 121 -4.90 7.27 -9.06
N ALA A 122 -5.15 6.22 -9.85
CA ALA A 122 -6.42 5.48 -9.86
C ALA A 122 -6.47 4.33 -8.82
N SER A 123 -5.32 3.87 -8.33
CA SER A 123 -5.26 2.89 -7.24
C SER A 123 -5.39 3.59 -5.87
N TYR A 124 -6.62 3.79 -5.39
CA TYR A 124 -6.88 4.39 -4.08
C TYR A 124 -7.42 3.39 -3.04
N ASP A 125 -6.97 3.56 -1.79
CA ASP A 125 -7.46 2.84 -0.63
C ASP A 125 -8.63 3.59 0.01
N ILE A 126 -9.79 2.94 0.13
CA ILE A 126 -10.89 3.46 0.94
C ILE A 126 -10.79 2.81 2.33
N VAL A 127 -10.02 3.44 3.22
CA VAL A 127 -10.08 3.12 4.66
C VAL A 127 -11.07 4.08 5.30
N GLN A 128 -12.34 3.68 5.35
CA GLN A 128 -13.40 4.51 5.92
C GLN A 128 -14.10 3.71 7.02
N THR A 129 -14.01 4.20 8.25
CA THR A 129 -14.78 3.66 9.37
C THR A 129 -15.95 4.58 9.61
N CYS A 130 -17.17 4.08 9.46
CA CYS A 130 -18.39 4.83 9.73
C CYS A 130 -18.95 4.45 11.09
N THR A 131 -19.28 5.46 11.89
CA THR A 131 -19.90 5.32 13.22
C THR A 131 -21.15 6.18 13.28
N ASP A 132 -22.20 5.67 13.90
CA ASP A 132 -23.43 6.43 14.09
C ASP A 132 -23.20 7.59 15.08
N VAL A 133 -23.67 8.78 14.70
CA VAL A 133 -23.71 9.94 15.58
C VAL A 133 -25.02 9.87 16.33
N VAL A 134 -24.94 9.63 17.64
CA VAL A 134 -26.11 9.57 18.52
C VAL A 134 -26.19 10.85 19.35
N VAL A 135 -27.32 11.55 19.27
CA VAL A 135 -27.64 12.70 20.12
C VAL A 135 -28.92 12.38 20.87
N ASN A 136 -28.88 12.46 22.21
CA ASN A 136 -30.01 12.15 23.08
C ASN A 136 -30.63 10.75 22.85
N GLY A 137 -29.80 9.74 22.54
CA GLY A 137 -30.25 8.37 22.30
C GLY A 137 -30.86 8.12 20.92
N VAL A 138 -30.88 9.11 20.04
CA VAL A 138 -31.38 8.98 18.66
C VAL A 138 -30.21 9.10 17.69
N VAL A 139 -30.14 8.22 16.69
CA VAL A 139 -29.15 8.29 15.60
C VAL A 139 -29.49 9.49 14.72
N THR A 140 -28.65 10.52 14.74
CA THR A 140 -28.85 11.78 14.00
C THR A 140 -28.00 11.87 12.73
N GLY A 141 -27.13 10.89 12.48
CA GLY A 141 -26.30 10.84 11.28
C GLY A 141 -25.21 9.78 11.38
N VAL A 142 -24.34 9.75 10.36
CA VAL A 142 -23.20 8.83 10.30
C VAL A 142 -21.93 9.64 10.14
N ARG A 143 -20.97 9.50 11.06
CA ARG A 143 -19.63 10.07 10.94
C ARG A 143 -18.70 9.02 10.38
N CYS A 144 -18.17 9.29 9.20
CA CYS A 144 -17.19 8.42 8.57
C CYS A 144 -15.80 9.05 8.67
N ASP A 145 -14.96 8.47 9.52
CA ASP A 145 -13.58 8.91 9.70
C ASP A 145 -12.66 8.13 8.76
N ARG A 146 -11.84 8.87 7.99
CA ARG A 146 -10.75 8.29 7.18
C ARG A 146 -9.57 8.01 8.10
N GLY A 147 -9.51 6.80 8.63
CA GLY A 147 -8.47 6.42 9.59
C GLY A 147 -8.44 4.93 9.87
N ARG A 148 -7.25 4.44 10.24
CA ARG A 148 -7.08 3.09 10.76
C ARG A 148 -7.47 3.10 12.23
N THR A 149 -8.48 2.34 12.63
CA THR A 149 -8.87 2.29 14.04
C THR A 149 -7.73 1.68 14.89
N PRO A 150 -7.63 2.01 16.19
CA PRO A 150 -6.66 1.37 17.08
C PRO A 150 -6.76 -0.16 17.07
N ASP A 151 -7.99 -0.70 16.99
CA ASP A 151 -8.25 -2.14 16.89
C ASP A 151 -7.70 -2.73 15.58
N LEU A 152 -7.80 -2.00 14.47
CA LEU A 152 -7.21 -2.36 13.18
C LEU A 152 -5.69 -2.46 13.27
N VAL A 153 -5.07 -1.48 13.92
CA VAL A 153 -3.63 -1.42 14.14
C VAL A 153 -3.15 -2.53 15.09
N ALA A 154 -3.97 -2.90 16.07
CA ALA A 154 -3.67 -4.00 17.00
C ALA A 154 -3.74 -5.37 16.31
N LYS A 155 -4.75 -5.61 15.46
CA LYS A 155 -4.90 -6.86 14.72
C LYS A 155 -3.89 -7.02 13.58
N CYS A 156 -3.50 -5.90 12.95
CA CYS A 156 -2.62 -5.91 11.79
C CYS A 156 -1.45 -4.93 12.01
N PRO A 157 -0.43 -5.32 12.81
CA PRO A 157 0.62 -4.43 13.30
C PRO A 157 1.44 -3.75 12.20
N TRP A 158 1.50 -4.32 11.00
CA TRP A 158 2.19 -3.75 9.84
C TRP A 158 1.52 -2.49 9.27
N PHE A 159 0.28 -2.20 9.67
CA PHE A 159 -0.42 -0.96 9.33
C PHE A 159 -0.23 0.16 10.37
N ARG A 160 0.52 -0.09 11.46
CA ARG A 160 0.87 0.92 12.46
C ARG A 160 1.73 2.01 11.82
N ARG A 161 1.30 3.27 11.92
CA ARG A 161 2.20 4.40 11.66
C ARG A 161 3.21 4.42 12.82
N LYS A 162 4.51 4.43 12.52
CA LYS A 162 5.53 4.80 13.51
C LYS A 162 5.57 6.31 13.61
#